data_AF-S0EY71-F1
#
_entry.id   AF-S0EY71-F1
#
_cell.length_a   1.000
_cell.length_b   1.000
_cell.length_c   1.000
_cell.angle_alpha   90.00
_cell.angle_beta   90.00
_cell.angle_gamma   90.00
#
_symmetry.space_group_name_H-M   'P 1'
#
loop_
_entity.id
_entity.type
_entity.pdbx_description
1 polymer ?
#
loop_
_entity_poly.entity_id
_entity_poly.type
_entity_poly.pdbx_seq_one_letter_code
_entity_poly.pdbx_strand_id
1 'polypeptide(L)'
;MTEASSMPSQITDIYLVGLRTDGRSEVPNFYTFLLEQDQELQPLLLEDQVILFTHIELAPQAFALADIPVQFRRPLSLENVYLIDAARTLHLLAYHDEDNEQVIANFLDWCARTLTALGIPLPPAFDVLADLGKHVDQYRVYGDFLSKEPYRRERAIDGVRWCLGTIFSLARILTKE
;
A
#
# COMPACT_ATOMS: atom_id res chain seq x y z
N MET A 1 32.44 3.80 -25.64
CA MET A 1 31.09 3.87 -25.05
C MET A 1 31.19 3.12 -23.74
N THR A 2 31.32 3.85 -22.64
CA THR A 2 31.48 3.28 -21.30
C THR A 2 30.08 2.93 -20.79
N GLU A 3 29.85 1.64 -20.54
CA GLU A 3 28.66 1.18 -19.84
C GLU A 3 28.62 1.89 -18.48
N ALA A 4 27.56 2.67 -18.26
CA ALA A 4 27.23 3.13 -16.92
C ALA A 4 26.86 1.88 -16.12
N SER A 5 27.83 1.33 -15.39
CA SER A 5 27.57 0.37 -14.33
C SER A 5 26.70 1.09 -13.30
N SER A 6 25.38 0.93 -13.40
CA SER A 6 24.47 1.37 -12.36
C SER A 6 24.82 0.54 -11.13
N MET A 7 25.46 1.17 -10.15
CA MET A 7 25.58 0.60 -8.81
C MET A 7 24.18 0.12 -8.41
N PRO A 8 24.02 -1.10 -7.87
CA PRO A 8 22.72 -1.53 -7.37
C PRO A 8 22.26 -0.52 -6.32
N SER A 9 21.03 -0.03 -6.45
CA SER A 9 20.42 0.90 -5.49
C SER A 9 20.46 0.25 -4.11
N GLN A 10 21.05 0.97 -3.15
CA GLN A 10 21.24 0.43 -1.81
C GLN A 10 19.94 0.58 -1.01
N ILE A 11 19.45 -0.51 -0.44
CA ILE A 11 18.34 -0.47 0.53
C ILE A 11 18.84 0.21 1.81
N THR A 12 18.23 1.33 2.19
CA THR A 12 18.57 2.09 3.40
C THR A 12 17.73 1.68 4.60
N ASP A 13 16.43 1.44 4.38
CA ASP A 13 15.49 1.05 5.42
C ASP A 13 14.43 0.04 4.90
N ILE A 14 13.84 -0.69 5.84
CA ILE A 14 12.84 -1.74 5.57
C ILE A 14 11.66 -1.55 6.53
N TYR A 15 10.46 -1.42 5.99
CA TYR A 15 9.23 -1.21 6.75
C TYR A 15 8.28 -2.39 6.57
N LEU A 16 7.89 -3.03 7.68
CA LEU A 16 6.84 -4.05 7.66
C LEU A 16 5.48 -3.37 7.57
N VAL A 17 4.75 -3.66 6.49
CA VAL A 17 3.41 -3.16 6.25
C VAL A 17 2.40 -4.27 6.52
N GLY A 18 1.36 -3.95 7.28
CA GLY A 18 0.22 -4.83 7.52
C GLY A 18 -1.00 -4.29 6.81
N LEU A 19 -1.60 -5.10 5.94
CA LEU A 19 -2.81 -4.76 5.22
C LEU A 19 -4.02 -5.44 5.86
N ARG A 20 -4.95 -4.63 6.38
CA ARG A 20 -6.25 -5.09 6.88
C ARG A 20 -7.33 -4.86 5.82
N THR A 21 -7.87 -5.95 5.30
CA THR A 21 -8.94 -5.96 4.29
C THR A 21 -10.28 -6.40 4.88
N ASP A 22 -10.28 -7.09 6.01
CA ASP A 22 -11.48 -7.45 6.75
C ASP A 22 -11.66 -6.55 7.99
N GLY A 23 -12.73 -5.76 8.01
CA GLY A 23 -13.06 -4.87 9.12
C GLY A 23 -13.45 -5.59 10.42
N ARG A 24 -13.61 -6.92 10.40
CA ARG A 24 -13.84 -7.74 11.60
C ARG A 24 -12.55 -8.19 12.25
N SER A 25 -11.41 -8.06 11.56
CA SER A 25 -10.11 -8.51 12.06
C SER A 25 -9.44 -7.45 12.94
N GLU A 26 -8.95 -7.86 14.11
CA GLU A 26 -8.16 -6.98 14.97
C GLU A 26 -6.71 -6.81 14.47
N VAL A 27 -6.25 -7.74 13.61
CA VAL A 27 -4.89 -7.79 13.06
C VAL A 27 -4.90 -7.73 11.53
N PRO A 28 -3.78 -7.38 10.87
CA PRO A 28 -3.67 -7.45 9.41
C PRO A 28 -3.94 -8.86 8.85
N ASN A 29 -4.61 -8.92 7.70
CA ASN A 29 -4.87 -10.16 6.97
C ASN A 29 -3.70 -10.57 6.07
N PHE A 30 -2.97 -9.55 5.59
CA PHE A 30 -1.80 -9.70 4.75
C PHE A 30 -0.70 -8.78 5.27
N TYR A 31 0.52 -9.12 4.91
CA TYR A 31 1.71 -8.36 5.23
C TYR A 31 2.55 -8.24 3.97
N THR A 32 3.35 -7.19 3.89
CA THR A 32 4.35 -6.96 2.85
C THR A 32 5.46 -6.07 3.41
N PHE A 33 6.43 -5.72 2.59
CA PHE A 33 7.45 -4.75 2.94
C PHE A 33 7.43 -3.56 1.98
N LEU A 34 7.74 -2.38 2.52
CA LEU A 34 8.27 -1.27 1.75
C LEU A 34 9.77 -1.19 2.01
N LEU A 35 10.55 -1.05 0.94
CA LEU A 35 11.99 -0.90 0.96
C LEU A 35 12.30 0.55 0.59
N GLU A 36 13.08 1.23 1.42
CA GLU A 36 13.60 2.54 1.05
C GLU A 36 14.85 2.37 0.20
N GLN A 37 14.81 2.91 -1.02
CA GLN A 37 15.91 2.91 -1.99
C GLN A 37 15.97 4.30 -2.63
N ASP A 38 17.13 4.94 -2.60
CA ASP A 38 17.33 6.27 -3.20
C ASP A 38 16.28 7.33 -2.80
N GLN A 39 15.86 7.32 -1.52
CA GLN A 39 14.81 8.17 -0.94
C GLN A 39 13.38 7.89 -1.43
N GLU A 40 13.16 6.76 -2.11
CA GLU A 40 11.84 6.29 -2.51
C GLU A 40 11.47 5.00 -1.77
N LEU A 41 10.22 4.90 -1.31
CA LEU A 41 9.67 3.66 -0.77
C LEU A 41 9.03 2.84 -1.89
N GLN A 42 9.57 1.65 -2.10
CA GLN A 42 9.13 0.69 -3.11
C GLN A 42 8.59 -0.59 -2.43
N PRO A 43 7.49 -1.19 -2.92
CA PRO A 43 7.03 -2.48 -2.40
C PRO A 43 8.05 -3.59 -2.64
N LEU A 44 7.98 -4.64 -1.83
CA LEU A 44 8.69 -5.88 -2.09
C LEU A 44 8.06 -6.60 -3.29
N LEU A 45 8.83 -6.72 -4.37
CA LEU A 45 8.39 -7.30 -5.63
C LEU A 45 9.11 -8.61 -5.96
N LEU A 46 8.43 -9.44 -6.75
CA LEU A 46 8.99 -10.52 -7.54
C LEU A 46 8.57 -10.26 -8.99
N GLU A 47 9.51 -9.86 -9.84
CA GLU A 47 9.22 -9.43 -11.22
C GLU A 47 8.14 -8.34 -11.24
N ASP A 48 6.97 -8.60 -11.85
CA ASP A 48 5.81 -7.72 -11.94
C ASP A 48 4.72 -8.03 -10.89
N GLN A 49 5.09 -8.73 -9.82
CA GLN A 49 4.17 -9.14 -8.76
C GLN A 49 4.56 -8.55 -7.41
N VAL A 50 3.56 -8.02 -6.68
CA VAL A 50 3.76 -7.64 -5.28
C VAL A 50 3.79 -8.90 -4.40
N ILE A 51 4.77 -9.02 -3.53
CA ILE A 51 4.82 -10.13 -2.58
C ILE A 51 3.97 -9.77 -1.36
N LEU A 52 2.90 -10.54 -1.15
CA LEU A 52 2.10 -10.49 0.06
C LEU A 52 2.26 -11.80 0.83
N PHE A 53 2.12 -11.76 2.15
CA PHE A 53 2.14 -12.97 2.96
C PHE A 53 1.14 -12.89 4.11
N THR A 54 0.53 -14.02 4.48
CA THR A 54 -0.58 -14.06 5.45
C THR A 54 -0.13 -14.06 6.91
N HIS A 55 1.15 -14.31 7.17
CA HIS A 55 1.69 -14.47 8.52
C HIS A 55 3.10 -13.91 8.60
N ILE A 56 3.41 -13.13 9.65
CA ILE A 56 4.70 -12.44 9.81
C ILE A 56 5.90 -13.39 9.72
N GLU A 57 5.76 -14.64 10.16
CA GLU A 57 6.85 -15.63 10.12
C GLU A 57 7.27 -16.03 8.69
N LEU A 58 6.47 -15.67 7.68
CA LEU A 58 6.81 -15.88 6.26
C LEU A 58 7.73 -14.80 5.70
N ALA A 59 8.05 -13.74 6.46
CA ALA A 59 8.92 -12.66 6.01
C ALA A 59 10.27 -13.14 5.44
N PRO A 60 11.02 -14.10 6.06
CA PRO A 60 12.25 -14.60 5.47
C PRO A 60 12.05 -15.25 4.10
N GLN A 61 10.92 -15.94 3.89
CA GLN A 61 10.59 -16.55 2.59
C GLN A 61 10.23 -15.49 1.55
N ALA A 62 9.55 -14.42 1.95
CA ALA A 62 9.23 -13.29 1.07
C ALA A 62 10.51 -12.63 0.52
N PHE A 63 11.49 -12.35 1.38
CA PHE A 63 12.78 -11.80 0.96
C PHE A 63 13.59 -12.77 0.09
N ALA A 64 13.56 -14.07 0.42
CA ALA A 64 14.22 -15.09 -0.39
C ALA A 64 13.63 -15.18 -1.82
N LEU A 65 12.31 -14.99 -1.97
CA LEU A 65 11.69 -14.94 -3.30
C LEU A 65 12.12 -13.73 -4.11
N ALA A 66 12.30 -12.57 -3.47
CA ALA A 66 12.77 -11.35 -4.13
C ALA A 66 14.28 -11.35 -4.43
N ASP A 67 15.01 -12.42 -4.08
CA ASP A 67 16.48 -12.50 -4.12
C ASP A 67 17.18 -11.35 -3.36
N ILE A 68 16.54 -10.86 -2.28
CA ILE A 68 17.06 -9.79 -1.44
C ILE A 68 17.64 -10.40 -0.16
N PRO A 69 18.96 -10.32 0.06
CA PRO A 69 19.57 -10.83 1.28
C PRO A 69 19.14 -9.96 2.47
N VAL A 70 18.45 -10.57 3.44
CA VAL A 70 18.03 -9.90 4.67
C VAL A 70 18.46 -10.72 5.89
N GLN A 71 18.87 -10.03 6.96
CA GLN A 71 19.09 -10.64 8.26
C GLN A 71 18.33 -9.88 9.34
N PHE A 72 17.25 -10.48 9.82
CA PHE A 72 16.46 -9.92 10.93
C PHE A 72 17.23 -10.06 12.24
N ARG A 73 17.71 -8.94 12.79
CA ARG A 73 18.41 -8.91 14.09
C ARG A 73 17.49 -9.14 15.29
N ARG A 74 16.19 -8.97 15.10
CA ARG A 74 15.13 -9.20 16.09
C ARG A 74 13.94 -9.87 15.42
N PRO A 75 13.14 -10.66 16.15
CA PRO A 75 11.86 -11.14 15.64
C PRO A 75 10.97 -9.96 15.23
N LEU A 76 10.28 -10.10 14.10
CA LEU A 76 9.25 -9.16 13.70
C LEU A 76 8.04 -9.30 14.63
N SER A 77 7.42 -8.18 14.99
CA SER A 77 6.25 -8.12 15.87
C SER A 77 5.20 -7.16 15.32
N LEU A 78 3.95 -7.36 15.73
CA LEU A 78 2.83 -6.49 15.38
C LEU A 78 3.00 -5.05 15.87
N GLU A 79 3.80 -4.83 16.91
CA GLU A 79 4.04 -3.50 17.51
C GLU A 79 4.71 -2.52 16.54
N ASN A 80 5.45 -3.02 15.55
CA ASN A 80 6.18 -2.20 14.58
C ASN A 80 5.57 -2.28 13.17
N VAL A 81 4.33 -2.76 13.05
CA VAL A 81 3.64 -2.85 11.77
C VAL A 81 3.06 -1.49 11.41
N TYR A 82 3.43 -0.99 10.24
CA TYR A 82 2.73 0.13 9.63
C TYR A 82 1.41 -0.38 9.04
N LEU A 83 0.30 -0.03 9.68
CA LEU A 83 -1.03 -0.53 9.32
C LEU A 83 -1.63 0.28 8.16
N ILE A 84 -1.96 -0.43 7.08
CA ILE A 84 -2.80 0.04 5.99
C ILE A 84 -4.18 -0.62 6.14
N ASP A 85 -5.21 0.17 6.46
CA ASP A 85 -6.54 -0.33 6.80
C ASP A 85 -7.56 -0.06 5.70
N ALA A 86 -7.57 -0.93 4.69
CA ALA A 86 -8.42 -0.81 3.52
C ALA A 86 -9.92 -0.89 3.88
N ALA A 87 -10.27 -1.73 4.86
CA ALA A 87 -11.64 -1.87 5.33
C ALA A 87 -12.15 -0.57 5.95
N ARG A 88 -11.32 0.08 6.80
CA ARG A 88 -11.66 1.36 7.40
C ARG A 88 -11.64 2.50 6.40
N THR A 89 -10.72 2.52 5.43
CA THR A 89 -10.73 3.51 4.34
C THR A 89 -12.07 3.49 3.60
N LEU A 90 -12.55 2.31 3.20
CA LEU A 90 -13.85 2.17 2.54
C LEU A 90 -15.02 2.59 3.44
N HIS A 91 -14.96 2.27 4.74
CA HIS A 91 -15.99 2.68 5.70
C HIS A 91 -16.04 4.21 5.88
N LEU A 92 -14.87 4.86 6.04
CA LEU A 92 -14.77 6.31 6.16
C LEU A 92 -15.33 6.99 4.91
N LEU A 93 -14.89 6.57 3.72
CA LEU A 93 -15.40 7.11 2.46
C LEU A 93 -16.89 6.89 2.26
N ALA A 94 -17.48 5.83 2.81
CA ALA A 94 -18.92 5.58 2.66
C ALA A 94 -19.78 6.39 3.63
N TYR A 95 -19.31 6.64 4.85
CA TYR A 95 -20.18 7.09 5.95
C TYR A 95 -19.69 8.31 6.72
N HIS A 96 -18.47 8.79 6.45
CA HIS A 96 -17.83 9.87 7.19
C HIS A 96 -17.30 10.96 6.24
N ASP A 97 -16.92 12.08 6.85
CA ASP A 97 -16.45 13.28 6.15
C ASP A 97 -15.07 13.73 6.60
N GLU A 98 -14.41 12.95 7.47
CA GLU A 98 -13.15 13.28 8.10
C GLU A 98 -12.19 12.09 8.15
N ASP A 99 -10.89 12.36 8.03
CA ASP A 99 -9.78 11.42 8.10
C ASP A 99 -8.81 11.81 9.22
N ASN A 100 -9.32 11.89 10.45
CA ASN A 100 -8.56 12.38 11.61
C ASN A 100 -7.30 11.57 11.93
N GLU A 101 -7.29 10.30 11.53
CA GLU A 101 -6.21 9.35 11.76
C GLU A 101 -5.37 9.09 10.50
N GLN A 102 -5.56 9.85 9.41
CA GLN A 102 -4.85 9.69 8.13
C GLN A 102 -4.99 8.28 7.52
N VAL A 103 -6.10 7.59 7.79
CA VAL A 103 -6.37 6.23 7.31
C VAL A 103 -6.55 6.22 5.80
N ILE A 104 -7.26 7.22 5.25
CA ILE A 104 -7.46 7.35 3.80
C ILE A 104 -6.14 7.79 3.16
N ALA A 105 -5.46 8.77 3.74
CA ALA A 105 -4.18 9.28 3.23
C ALA A 105 -3.13 8.16 3.11
N ASN A 106 -2.88 7.43 4.20
CA ASN A 106 -1.92 6.33 4.26
C ASN A 106 -2.26 5.22 3.24
N PHE A 107 -3.55 4.88 3.12
CA PHE A 107 -4.00 3.87 2.17
C PHE A 107 -3.74 4.28 0.71
N LEU A 108 -4.06 5.53 0.36
CA LEU A 108 -3.87 6.05 -0.99
C LEU A 108 -2.38 6.18 -1.34
N ASP A 109 -1.53 6.62 -0.41
CA ASP A 109 -0.07 6.67 -0.59
C ASP A 109 0.49 5.25 -0.84
N TRP A 110 0.09 4.26 -0.03
CA TRP A 110 0.50 2.87 -0.24
C TRP A 110 0.05 2.33 -1.61
N CYS A 111 -1.19 2.61 -2.02
CA CYS A 111 -1.68 2.21 -3.35
C CYS A 111 -0.86 2.87 -4.47
N ALA A 112 -0.61 4.19 -4.36
CA ALA A 112 0.14 4.93 -5.36
C ALA A 112 1.56 4.40 -5.54
N ARG A 113 2.27 4.14 -4.44
CA ARG A 113 3.62 3.53 -4.46
C ARG A 113 3.58 2.14 -5.10
N THR A 114 2.62 1.32 -4.68
CA THR A 114 2.52 -0.06 -5.17
C THR A 114 2.20 -0.12 -6.66
N LEU A 115 1.21 0.64 -7.12
CA LEU A 115 0.83 0.69 -8.54
C LEU A 115 1.94 1.29 -9.41
N THR A 116 2.63 2.33 -8.92
CA THR A 116 3.78 2.93 -9.63
C THR A 116 4.91 1.92 -9.80
N ALA A 117 5.24 1.19 -8.75
CA ALA A 117 6.28 0.15 -8.80
C ALA A 117 5.93 -1.00 -9.76
N LEU A 118 4.63 -1.33 -9.87
CA LEU A 118 4.11 -2.31 -10.83
C LEU A 118 3.98 -1.74 -12.26
N GLY A 119 4.31 -0.48 -12.49
CA GLY A 119 4.16 0.18 -13.80
C GLY A 119 2.71 0.35 -14.24
N ILE A 120 1.76 0.35 -13.30
CA ILE A 120 0.33 0.46 -13.57
C ILE A 120 -0.14 1.91 -13.41
N PRO A 121 -0.50 2.62 -14.49
CA PRO A 121 -1.04 3.96 -14.38
C PRO A 121 -2.45 3.93 -13.77
N LEU A 122 -2.78 4.95 -12.98
CA LEU A 122 -4.14 5.15 -12.50
C LEU A 122 -5.06 5.48 -13.68
N PRO A 123 -6.19 4.76 -13.87
CA PRO A 123 -7.15 5.09 -14.90
C PRO A 123 -7.72 6.51 -14.71
N PRO A 124 -7.96 7.28 -15.78
CA PRO A 124 -8.54 8.64 -15.67
C PRO A 124 -9.89 8.68 -14.93
N ALA A 125 -10.65 7.59 -14.96
CA ALA A 125 -11.90 7.45 -14.21
C ALA A 125 -11.70 7.62 -12.68
N PHE A 126 -10.48 7.43 -12.18
CA PHE A 126 -10.11 7.47 -10.77
C PHE A 126 -9.17 8.62 -10.40
N ASP A 127 -9.02 9.64 -11.26
CA ASP A 127 -8.24 10.87 -10.95
C ASP A 127 -8.68 11.54 -9.64
N VAL A 128 -9.94 11.32 -9.25
CA VAL A 128 -10.47 11.72 -7.94
C VAL A 128 -9.62 11.23 -6.77
N LEU A 129 -8.95 10.09 -6.87
CA LEU A 129 -8.09 9.55 -5.80
C LEU A 129 -6.83 10.39 -5.62
N ALA A 130 -6.24 10.88 -6.70
CA ALA A 130 -5.05 11.73 -6.63
C ALA A 130 -5.40 13.09 -5.98
N ASP A 131 -6.54 13.66 -6.36
CA ASP A 131 -7.04 14.90 -5.74
C ASP A 131 -7.44 14.67 -4.27
N LEU A 132 -8.12 13.56 -3.98
CA LEU A 132 -8.53 13.19 -2.64
C LEU A 132 -7.31 13.01 -1.75
N GLY A 133 -6.29 12.27 -2.20
CA GLY A 133 -5.04 12.06 -1.48
C GLY A 133 -4.37 13.37 -1.08
N LYS A 134 -4.21 14.30 -2.03
CA LYS A 134 -3.69 15.64 -1.75
C LYS A 134 -4.57 16.41 -0.77
N HIS A 135 -5.89 16.30 -0.90
CA HIS A 135 -6.83 16.99 -0.02
C HIS A 135 -6.76 16.46 1.40
N VAL A 136 -6.78 15.14 1.63
CA VAL A 136 -6.76 14.55 2.99
C VAL A 136 -5.42 14.74 3.69
N ASP A 137 -4.32 14.80 2.94
CA ASP A 137 -2.99 15.10 3.45
C ASP A 137 -2.89 16.54 3.99
N GLN A 138 -3.54 17.49 3.29
CA GLN A 138 -3.56 18.90 3.68
C GLN A 138 -4.67 19.24 4.68
N TYR A 139 -5.82 18.57 4.57
CA TYR A 139 -7.05 18.89 5.28
C TYR A 139 -7.71 17.60 5.78
N ARG A 140 -7.82 17.44 7.10
CA ARG A 140 -8.46 16.25 7.70
C ARG A 140 -9.95 16.12 7.35
N VAL A 141 -10.63 17.22 7.02
CA VAL A 141 -12.04 17.22 6.62
C VAL A 141 -12.14 17.17 5.09
N TYR A 142 -12.78 16.14 4.55
CA TYR A 142 -12.92 15.90 3.11
C TYR A 142 -14.38 15.82 2.62
N GLY A 143 -15.37 15.84 3.50
CA GLY A 143 -16.80 15.76 3.11
C GLY A 143 -17.18 16.83 2.08
N ASP A 144 -16.76 18.06 2.31
CA ASP A 144 -16.96 19.18 1.38
C ASP A 144 -16.24 18.96 0.04
N PHE A 145 -15.09 18.29 0.04
CA PHE A 145 -14.40 17.95 -1.21
C PHE A 145 -15.19 16.92 -2.02
N LEU A 146 -15.76 15.91 -1.36
CA LEU A 146 -16.55 14.86 -1.99
C LEU A 146 -17.95 15.33 -2.43
N SER A 147 -18.51 16.37 -1.81
CA SER A 147 -19.83 16.91 -2.16
C SER A 147 -19.80 17.92 -3.33
N LYS A 148 -18.61 18.41 -3.72
CA LYS A 148 -18.44 19.39 -4.82
C LYS A 148 -18.95 18.91 -6.18
N GLU A 149 -18.94 17.60 -6.42
CA GLU A 149 -19.37 17.01 -7.69
C GLU A 149 -20.27 15.79 -7.44
N PRO A 150 -21.33 15.61 -8.25
CA PRO A 150 -22.11 14.37 -8.23
C PRO A 150 -21.21 13.15 -8.39
N TYR A 151 -21.52 12.10 -7.64
CA TYR A 151 -20.86 10.79 -7.71
C TYR A 151 -19.37 10.77 -7.35
N ARG A 152 -18.80 11.87 -6.82
CA ARG A 152 -17.36 11.92 -6.50
C ARG A 152 -17.00 10.94 -5.38
N ARG A 153 -17.87 10.79 -4.38
CA ARG A 153 -17.70 9.81 -3.29
C ARG A 153 -17.72 8.38 -3.83
N GLU A 154 -18.70 8.06 -4.67
CA GLU A 154 -18.86 6.75 -5.31
C GLU A 154 -17.64 6.43 -6.17
N ARG A 155 -17.18 7.38 -6.99
CA ARG A 155 -15.95 7.23 -7.78
C ARG A 155 -14.71 7.01 -6.91
N ALA A 156 -14.61 7.68 -5.75
CA ALA A 156 -13.51 7.46 -4.82
C ALA A 156 -13.56 6.05 -4.20
N ILE A 157 -14.75 5.58 -3.81
CA ILE A 157 -14.95 4.21 -3.30
C ILE A 157 -14.60 3.17 -4.36
N ASP A 158 -15.07 3.35 -5.58
CA ASP A 158 -14.79 2.44 -6.69
C ASP A 158 -13.31 2.48 -7.09
N GLY A 159 -12.67 3.65 -7.02
CA GLY A 159 -11.23 3.78 -7.20
C GLY A 159 -10.44 3.01 -6.14
N VAL A 160 -10.80 3.11 -4.86
CA VAL A 160 -10.17 2.32 -3.78
C VAL A 160 -10.33 0.82 -4.03
N ARG A 161 -11.52 0.38 -4.42
CA ARG A 161 -11.78 -1.03 -4.78
C ARG A 161 -10.96 -1.47 -5.98
N TRP A 162 -10.81 -0.62 -6.99
CA TRP A 162 -10.00 -0.89 -8.15
C TRP A 162 -8.52 -1.02 -7.81
N CYS A 163 -7.98 -0.14 -6.95
CA CYS A 163 -6.59 -0.25 -6.47
C CYS A 163 -6.37 -1.59 -5.76
N LEU A 164 -7.25 -1.95 -4.83
CA LEU A 164 -7.19 -3.26 -4.15
C LEU A 164 -7.26 -4.42 -5.14
N GLY A 165 -8.27 -4.44 -6.01
CA GLY A 165 -8.47 -5.51 -6.97
C GLY A 165 -7.26 -5.70 -7.88
N THR A 166 -6.70 -4.60 -8.38
CA THR A 166 -5.51 -4.60 -9.24
C THR A 166 -4.29 -5.13 -8.50
N ILE A 167 -3.98 -4.59 -7.32
CA ILE A 167 -2.83 -5.01 -6.51
C ILE A 167 -2.94 -6.50 -6.15
N PHE A 168 -4.11 -6.96 -5.69
CA PHE A 168 -4.31 -8.38 -5.36
C PHE A 168 -4.30 -9.30 -6.58
N SER A 169 -4.74 -8.83 -7.76
CA SER A 169 -4.67 -9.62 -8.99
C SER A 169 -3.24 -9.86 -9.48
N LEU A 170 -2.31 -9.00 -9.08
CA LEU A 170 -0.88 -9.07 -9.37
C LEU A 170 -0.07 -9.50 -8.13
N ALA A 171 -0.72 -10.04 -7.09
CA ALA A 171 -0.02 -10.43 -5.87
C ALA A 171 0.49 -11.87 -5.95
N ARG A 172 1.75 -12.07 -5.58
CA ARG A 172 2.27 -13.37 -5.18
C ARG A 172 2.02 -13.55 -3.68
N ILE A 173 1.01 -14.35 -3.32
CA ILE A 173 0.60 -14.53 -1.92
C ILE A 173 1.25 -15.78 -1.32
N LEU A 174 1.97 -15.60 -0.21
CA LEU A 174 2.50 -16.69 0.60
C LEU A 174 1.55 -17.05 1.75
N THR A 175 1.29 -18.34 1.88
CA THR A 175 0.46 -18.93 2.94
C THR A 175 1.25 -19.96 3.72
N LYS A 176 0.91 -20.17 4.99
CA LYS A 176 1.39 -21.35 5.72
C LYS A 176 0.72 -22.59 5.13
N GLU A 177 1.48 -23.66 4.92
CA GLU A 177 0.95 -24.99 4.60
C GLU A 177 0.17 -25.59 5.78
#